data_AF-A0A7C2XXF8-F1
#
_entry.id   AF-A0A7C2XXF8-F1
#
_cell.length_a   1.000
_cell.length_b   1.000
_cell.length_c   1.000
_cell.angle_alpha   90.00
_cell.angle_beta   90.00
_cell.angle_gamma   90.00
#
_symmetry.space_group_name_H-M   'P 1'
#
loop_
_entity.id
_entity.type
_entity.pdbx_description
1 polymer ?
#
loop_
_entity_poly.entity_id
_entity_poly.type
_entity_poly.pdbx_seq_one_letter_code
_entity_poly.pdbx_strand_id
1 'polypeptide(L)'
;GMVIPTFVRQALRGEPITVYGDGQQTRSFCWVGDTVRALMALAEHPDAVGQIFNVGSDEEVRIVDVAHQVKALSGSASPIVFIPYNRAYGDGFEDMRRRVPDLTKIRTLIGYRPTVRLEEILRRVLRHYRRFEADRRLALQPQCLP
;
A
#
# COMPACT_ATOMS: atom_id res chain seq x y z
N GLY A 1 -6.28 -5.40 -1.76
CA GLY A 1 -5.14 -4.48 -1.97
C GLY A 1 -3.87 -5.23 -1.70
N MET A 2 -2.94 -5.27 -2.66
CA MET A 2 -1.64 -5.95 -2.50
C MET A 2 -0.50 -5.23 -3.25
N VAL A 3 -0.76 -4.05 -3.83
CA VAL A 3 0.20 -3.35 -4.70
C VAL A 3 1.52 -3.05 -3.99
N ILE A 4 1.47 -2.29 -2.87
CA ILE A 4 2.69 -1.92 -2.13
C ILE A 4 3.44 -3.16 -1.61
N PRO A 5 2.80 -4.12 -0.90
CA PRO A 5 3.49 -5.33 -0.45
C PRO A 5 4.12 -6.15 -1.59
N THR A 6 3.44 -6.25 -2.74
CA THR A 6 3.95 -6.98 -3.90
C THR A 6 5.14 -6.28 -4.52
N PHE A 7 5.06 -4.97 -4.77
CA PHE A 7 6.19 -4.22 -5.34
C PHE A 7 7.40 -4.25 -4.43
N VAL A 8 7.20 -4.07 -3.11
CA VAL A 8 8.29 -4.12 -2.13
C VAL A 8 8.96 -5.48 -2.13
N ARG A 9 8.19 -6.56 -2.10
CA ARG A 9 8.73 -7.93 -2.14
C ARG A 9 9.48 -8.21 -3.44
N GLN A 10 8.90 -7.85 -4.59
CA GLN A 10 9.55 -8.04 -5.89
C GLN A 10 10.88 -7.27 -5.96
N ALA A 11 10.87 -6.00 -5.55
CA ALA A 11 12.05 -5.16 -5.54
C ALA A 11 13.17 -5.71 -4.64
N LEU A 12 12.83 -6.16 -3.42
CA LEU A 12 13.81 -6.71 -2.48
C LEU A 12 14.39 -8.06 -2.93
N ARG A 13 13.64 -8.84 -3.71
CA ARG A 13 14.07 -10.14 -4.24
C ARG A 13 14.77 -10.06 -5.60
N GLY A 14 14.85 -8.88 -6.21
CA GLY A 14 15.36 -8.73 -7.57
C GLY A 14 14.42 -9.30 -8.65
N GLU A 15 13.15 -9.51 -8.32
CA GLU A 15 12.12 -9.95 -9.26
C GLU A 15 11.56 -8.74 -10.02
N PRO A 16 11.04 -8.89 -11.26
CA PRO A 16 10.37 -7.81 -11.98
C PRO A 16 9.21 -7.21 -11.16
N ILE A 17 9.15 -5.88 -11.07
CA ILE A 17 8.06 -5.16 -10.43
C ILE A 17 6.88 -5.12 -11.41
N THR A 18 5.80 -5.80 -11.08
CA THR A 18 4.71 -6.08 -12.02
C THR A 18 3.57 -5.08 -11.92
N VAL A 19 3.44 -4.19 -12.88
CA VAL A 19 2.32 -3.24 -12.98
C VAL A 19 1.24 -3.82 -13.91
N TYR A 20 0.01 -3.94 -13.43
CA TYR A 20 -1.11 -4.37 -14.28
C TYR A 20 -1.72 -3.19 -15.06
N GLY A 21 -2.01 -3.42 -16.33
CA GLY A 21 -2.47 -2.39 -17.27
C GLY A 21 -1.34 -1.43 -17.67
N ASP A 22 -1.69 -0.16 -17.89
CA ASP A 22 -0.76 0.94 -18.19
C ASP A 22 -0.18 1.60 -16.92
N GLY A 23 -0.68 1.22 -15.74
CA GLY A 23 -0.28 1.81 -14.46
C GLY A 23 -0.83 3.20 -14.18
N GLN A 24 -1.67 3.75 -15.07
CA GLN A 24 -2.25 5.09 -14.95
C GLN A 24 -3.45 5.14 -14.00
N GLN A 25 -3.98 3.99 -13.61
CA GLN A 25 -5.02 3.92 -12.58
C GLN A 25 -4.51 4.53 -11.27
N THR A 26 -5.34 5.31 -10.60
CA THR A 26 -4.98 6.06 -9.40
C THR A 26 -5.59 5.45 -8.15
N ARG A 27 -4.84 5.49 -7.06
CA ARG A 27 -5.25 5.02 -5.73
C ARG A 27 -4.85 6.06 -4.70
N SER A 28 -5.35 5.86 -3.49
CA SER A 28 -4.85 6.49 -2.28
C SER A 28 -4.40 5.42 -1.30
N PHE A 29 -3.36 5.71 -0.53
CA PHE A 29 -2.81 4.79 0.47
C PHE A 29 -2.85 5.43 1.84
N CYS A 30 -3.45 4.74 2.80
CA CYS A 30 -3.58 5.20 4.17
C CYS A 30 -2.65 4.41 5.09
N TRP A 31 -1.97 5.09 6.00
CA TRP A 31 -1.19 4.40 7.02
C TRP A 31 -2.13 3.72 8.02
N VAL A 32 -1.82 2.49 8.39
CA VAL A 32 -2.66 1.69 9.30
C VAL A 32 -2.92 2.38 10.63
N GLY A 33 -1.95 3.15 11.15
CA GLY A 33 -2.14 3.90 12.40
C GLY A 33 -3.15 5.03 12.29
N ASP A 34 -3.27 5.68 11.12
CA ASP A 34 -4.32 6.68 10.88
C ASP A 34 -5.69 6.02 10.85
N THR A 35 -5.80 4.87 10.19
CA THR A 35 -7.03 4.08 10.17
C THR A 35 -7.46 3.66 11.59
N VAL A 36 -6.53 3.15 12.40
CA VAL A 36 -6.83 2.73 13.78
C VAL A 36 -7.29 3.92 14.63
N ARG A 37 -6.61 5.08 14.56
CA ARG A 37 -7.04 6.29 15.28
C ARG A 37 -8.44 6.74 14.86
N ALA A 38 -8.75 6.70 13.56
CA ALA A 38 -10.07 7.04 13.06
C ALA A 38 -11.16 6.10 13.59
N LEU A 39 -10.89 4.79 13.59
CA LEU A 39 -11.84 3.79 14.08
C LEU A 39 -12.12 3.96 15.57
N MET A 40 -11.09 4.20 16.39
CA MET A 40 -11.27 4.45 17.83
C MET A 40 -12.10 5.71 18.07
N ALA A 41 -11.77 6.82 17.41
CA ALA A 41 -12.49 8.08 17.56
C ALA A 41 -13.96 7.97 17.10
N LEU A 42 -14.24 7.26 16.01
CA LEU A 42 -15.61 7.03 15.55
C LEU A 42 -16.40 6.11 16.49
N ALA A 43 -15.77 5.08 17.05
CA ALA A 43 -16.43 4.16 17.97
C ALA A 43 -16.89 4.85 19.26
N GLU A 44 -16.20 5.92 19.67
CA GLU A 44 -16.48 6.69 20.89
C GLU A 44 -17.41 7.90 20.65
N HIS A 45 -17.74 8.23 19.39
CA HIS A 45 -18.52 9.42 19.05
C HIS A 45 -20.02 9.11 18.88
N PRO A 46 -20.94 9.66 19.70
CA PRO A 46 -22.38 9.36 19.62
C PRO A 46 -22.99 9.61 18.24
N ASP A 47 -22.65 10.73 17.59
CA ASP A 47 -23.16 11.05 16.25
C ASP A 47 -22.59 10.17 15.12
N ALA A 48 -21.63 9.28 15.43
CA ALA A 48 -21.16 8.28 14.47
C ALA A 48 -22.05 7.03 14.42
N VAL A 49 -22.94 6.83 15.39
CA VAL A 49 -23.81 5.64 15.45
C VAL A 49 -24.75 5.58 14.26
N GLY A 50 -24.75 4.45 13.55
CA GLY A 50 -25.56 4.25 12.35
C GLY A 50 -25.09 5.01 11.11
N GLN A 51 -23.94 5.68 11.17
CA GLN A 51 -23.40 6.47 10.08
C GLN A 51 -22.30 5.71 9.31
N ILE A 52 -22.23 5.95 8.01
CA ILE A 52 -21.14 5.47 7.14
C ILE A 52 -20.07 6.55 7.01
N PHE A 53 -18.80 6.19 7.16
CA PHE A 53 -17.65 7.07 6.97
C PHE A 53 -16.60 6.44 6.07
N ASN A 54 -16.01 7.25 5.19
CA ASN A 54 -14.81 6.88 4.48
C ASN A 54 -13.58 7.13 5.39
N VAL A 55 -12.72 6.12 5.51
CA VAL A 55 -11.42 6.23 6.19
C VAL A 55 -10.33 5.94 5.16
N GLY A 56 -9.37 6.84 5.03
CA GLY A 56 -8.30 6.69 4.06
C GLY A 56 -7.43 7.93 3.94
N SER A 57 -6.77 8.08 2.80
CA SER A 57 -6.02 9.27 2.41
C SER A 57 -6.67 9.90 1.17
N ASP A 58 -6.62 11.22 1.04
CA ASP A 58 -6.99 11.94 -0.18
C ASP A 58 -5.78 12.27 -1.07
N GLU A 59 -4.58 11.78 -0.72
CA GLU A 59 -3.40 11.80 -1.59
C GLU A 59 -3.61 10.80 -2.74
N GLU A 60 -3.93 11.32 -3.93
CA GLU A 60 -4.10 10.54 -5.17
C GLU A 60 -2.75 10.29 -5.84
N VAL A 61 -2.46 9.02 -6.16
CA VAL A 61 -1.22 8.59 -6.81
C VAL A 61 -1.47 7.53 -7.87
N ARG A 62 -0.74 7.58 -8.98
CA ARG A 62 -0.80 6.55 -10.04
C ARG A 62 0.00 5.31 -9.62
N ILE A 63 -0.47 4.12 -10.00
CA ILE A 63 0.22 2.87 -9.67
C ILE A 63 1.64 2.82 -10.24
N VAL A 64 1.87 3.36 -11.43
CA VAL A 64 3.20 3.44 -12.03
C VAL A 64 4.17 4.26 -11.17
N ASP A 65 3.71 5.36 -10.58
CA ASP A 65 4.55 6.20 -9.71
C ASP A 65 4.91 5.46 -8.41
N VAL A 66 3.99 4.66 -7.87
CA VAL A 66 4.27 3.79 -6.70
C VAL A 66 5.36 2.77 -7.04
N ALA A 67 5.32 2.15 -8.23
CA ALA A 67 6.34 1.20 -8.66
C ALA A 67 7.72 1.86 -8.75
N HIS A 68 7.80 3.06 -9.33
CA HIS A 68 9.05 3.84 -9.41
C HIS A 68 9.56 4.25 -8.04
N GLN A 69 8.70 4.74 -7.14
CA GLN A 69 9.10 5.11 -5.79
C GLN A 69 9.62 3.91 -4.99
N VAL A 70 8.96 2.76 -5.09
CA VAL A 70 9.43 1.52 -4.44
C VAL A 70 10.79 1.10 -4.99
N LYS A 71 10.98 1.11 -6.32
CA LYS A 71 12.26 0.79 -6.95
C LYS A 71 13.38 1.71 -6.44
N ALA A 72 13.13 3.02 -6.41
CA ALA A 72 14.08 4.02 -5.94
C ALA A 72 14.42 3.85 -4.45
N LEU A 73 13.41 3.77 -3.58
CA LEU A 73 13.60 3.66 -2.12
C LEU A 73 14.22 2.32 -1.69
N SER A 74 13.98 1.25 -2.45
CA SER A 74 14.60 -0.06 -2.18
C SER A 74 16.04 -0.16 -2.66
N GLY A 75 16.47 0.69 -3.60
CA GLY A 75 17.75 0.56 -4.31
C GLY A 75 17.77 -0.61 -5.29
N SER A 76 16.60 -1.07 -5.75
CA SER A 76 16.49 -2.28 -6.57
C SER A 76 16.82 -2.03 -8.05
N ALA A 77 17.52 -2.99 -8.66
CA ALA A 77 17.77 -3.03 -10.10
C ALA A 77 16.59 -3.63 -10.89
N SER A 78 15.57 -4.18 -10.22
CA SER A 78 14.44 -4.88 -10.85
C SER A 78 13.79 -4.05 -11.97
N PRO A 79 13.52 -4.65 -13.14
CA PRO A 79 12.76 -3.97 -14.19
C PRO A 79 11.30 -3.75 -13.73
N ILE A 80 10.68 -2.68 -14.19
CA ILE A 80 9.23 -2.49 -14.08
C ILE A 80 8.62 -3.07 -15.35
N VAL A 81 7.71 -4.02 -15.21
CA VAL A 81 7.06 -4.72 -16.33
C VAL A 81 5.57 -4.49 -16.30
N PHE A 82 4.99 -4.22 -17.46
CA PHE A 82 3.55 -3.98 -17.61
C PHE A 82 2.87 -5.25 -18.12
N ILE A 83 1.87 -5.73 -17.37
CA ILE A 83 1.08 -6.91 -17.73
C ILE A 83 -0.34 -6.46 -18.09
N PRO A 84 -0.78 -6.68 -19.35
CA PRO A 84 -2.15 -6.44 -19.75
C PRO A 84 -3.15 -7.16 -18.85
N TYR A 85 -4.27 -6.52 -18.50
CA TYR A 85 -5.26 -7.09 -17.59
C TYR A 85 -5.82 -8.44 -18.07
N ASN A 86 -6.06 -8.59 -19.37
CA ASN A 86 -6.57 -9.84 -19.95
C ASN A 86 -5.62 -11.03 -19.72
N ARG A 87 -4.30 -10.79 -19.71
CA ARG A 87 -3.31 -11.84 -19.38
C ARG A 87 -3.29 -12.19 -17.89
N ALA A 88 -3.62 -11.25 -17.01
CA ALA A 88 -3.57 -11.44 -15.57
C ALA A 88 -4.87 -12.01 -14.97
N TYR A 89 -6.02 -11.62 -15.54
CA TYR A 89 -7.35 -11.88 -14.96
C TYR A 89 -8.37 -12.49 -15.94
N GLY A 90 -7.98 -12.72 -17.19
CA GLY A 90 -8.88 -13.20 -18.25
C GLY A 90 -9.60 -12.07 -19.00
N ASP A 91 -10.25 -12.44 -20.09
CA ASP A 91 -10.96 -11.49 -20.96
C ASP A 91 -12.14 -10.83 -20.25
N GLY A 92 -12.39 -9.56 -20.57
CA GLY A 92 -13.50 -8.78 -20.00
C GLY A 92 -13.25 -8.18 -18.62
N PHE A 93 -12.07 -8.37 -18.02
CA PHE A 93 -11.73 -7.71 -16.76
C PHE A 93 -11.43 -6.22 -16.97
N GLU A 94 -12.12 -5.37 -16.21
CA GLU A 94 -11.86 -3.93 -16.12
C GLU A 94 -11.52 -3.52 -14.69
N ASP A 95 -10.47 -2.71 -14.52
CA ASP A 95 -10.15 -2.12 -13.22
C ASP A 95 -10.76 -0.71 -13.10
N MET A 96 -11.22 -0.38 -11.89
CA MET A 96 -11.64 0.98 -11.55
C MET A 96 -10.45 1.94 -11.70
N ARG A 97 -10.57 2.89 -12.63
CA ARG A 97 -9.52 3.87 -12.97
C ARG A 97 -9.10 4.73 -11.79
N ARG A 98 -10.02 5.18 -10.95
CA ARG A 98 -9.75 6.10 -9.83
C ARG A 98 -10.36 5.60 -8.52
N ARG A 99 -9.56 5.51 -7.46
CA ARG A 99 -10.05 5.18 -6.10
C ARG A 99 -9.48 6.15 -5.06
N VAL A 100 -10.24 7.21 -4.76
CA VAL A 100 -9.90 8.22 -3.76
C VAL A 100 -11.14 8.52 -2.91
N PRO A 101 -11.09 8.33 -1.58
CA PRO A 101 -12.21 8.60 -0.70
C PRO A 101 -12.47 10.11 -0.55
N ASP A 102 -13.74 10.48 -0.47
CA ASP A 102 -14.11 11.79 0.07
C ASP A 102 -14.09 11.73 1.60
N LEU A 103 -13.24 12.54 2.21
CA LEU A 103 -13.02 12.59 3.66
C LEU A 103 -13.86 13.67 4.35
N THR A 104 -14.66 14.46 3.64
CA THR A 104 -15.38 15.62 4.20
C THR A 104 -16.16 15.26 5.47
N LYS A 105 -16.93 14.16 5.45
CA LYS A 105 -17.75 13.75 6.59
C LYS A 105 -16.94 13.43 7.85
N ILE A 106 -15.88 12.62 7.73
CA ILE A 106 -15.06 12.22 8.88
C ILE A 106 -14.20 13.38 9.39
N ARG A 107 -13.80 14.29 8.48
CA ARG A 107 -13.09 15.52 8.80
C ARG A 107 -13.92 16.46 9.65
N THR A 108 -15.19 16.61 9.31
CA THR A 108 -16.14 17.46 10.05
C THR A 108 -16.45 16.87 11.42
N LEU A 109 -16.65 15.56 11.52
CA LEU A 109 -17.10 14.95 12.76
C LEU A 109 -16.01 14.84 13.82
N ILE A 110 -14.86 14.24 13.46
CA ILE A 110 -13.81 13.88 14.42
C ILE A 110 -12.47 14.58 14.13
N GLY A 111 -12.45 15.56 13.23
CA GLY A 111 -11.21 16.25 12.87
C GLY A 111 -10.19 15.37 12.14
N TYR A 112 -10.58 14.20 11.62
CA TYR A 112 -9.65 13.23 11.04
C TYR A 112 -8.79 13.85 9.93
N ARG A 113 -7.48 13.58 9.97
CA ARG A 113 -6.55 13.88 8.87
C ARG A 113 -5.51 12.76 8.77
N PRO A 114 -5.18 12.27 7.56
CA PRO A 114 -4.02 11.40 7.36
C PRO A 114 -2.76 12.13 7.84
N THR A 115 -1.90 11.43 8.57
CA THR A 115 -0.68 12.03 9.16
C THR A 115 0.60 11.56 8.47
N VAL A 116 0.52 10.48 7.68
CA VAL A 116 1.68 9.88 7.05
C VAL A 116 1.53 9.90 5.54
N ARG A 117 2.49 10.55 4.86
CA ARG A 117 2.57 10.60 3.39
C ARG A 117 2.99 9.26 2.80
N LEU A 118 2.67 9.03 1.52
CA LEU A 118 3.02 7.80 0.80
C LEU A 118 4.49 7.38 0.96
N GLU A 119 5.44 8.29 0.77
CA GLU A 119 6.87 8.00 0.85
C GLU A 119 7.27 7.37 2.20
N GLU A 120 6.74 7.90 3.31
CA GLU A 120 7.00 7.36 4.65
C GLU A 120 6.28 6.03 4.88
N ILE A 121 5.07 5.84 4.32
CA ILE A 121 4.41 4.52 4.29
C ILE A 121 5.33 3.50 3.60
N LEU A 122 5.86 3.83 2.42
CA LEU A 122 6.75 2.94 1.66
C LEU A 122 8.02 2.62 2.45
N ARG A 123 8.65 3.60 3.09
CA ARG A 123 9.83 3.38 3.96
C ARG A 123 9.53 2.43 5.12
N ARG A 124 8.37 2.57 5.78
CA ARG A 124 7.96 1.70 6.88
C ARG A 124 7.75 0.27 6.40
N VAL A 125 7.07 0.10 5.26
CA VAL A 125 6.86 -1.23 4.67
C VAL A 125 8.18 -1.86 4.25
N LEU A 126 9.07 -1.13 3.58
CA LEU A 126 10.41 -1.61 3.21
C LEU A 126 11.21 -2.07 4.44
N ARG A 127 11.20 -1.28 5.52
CA ARG A 127 11.86 -1.63 6.78
C ARG A 127 11.30 -2.92 7.38
N HIS A 128 9.98 -3.06 7.40
CA HIS A 128 9.31 -4.26 7.89
C HIS A 128 9.72 -5.50 7.08
N TYR A 129 9.67 -5.43 5.75
CA TYR A 129 10.03 -6.57 4.90
C TYR A 129 11.52 -6.94 4.96
N ARG A 130 12.42 -5.95 5.02
CA ARG A 130 13.87 -6.22 5.21
C ARG A 130 14.14 -6.98 6.51
N ARG A 131 13.49 -6.57 7.61
CA ARG A 131 13.58 -7.27 8.89
C ARG A 131 13.00 -8.68 8.79
N PHE A 132 11.81 -8.81 8.20
CA PHE A 132 11.17 -10.12 8.01
C PHE A 132 12.03 -11.10 7.21
N GLU A 133 12.69 -10.64 6.13
CA GLU A 133 13.60 -11.47 5.34
C GLU A 133 14.88 -11.84 6.10
N ALA A 134 15.43 -10.93 6.91
CA ALA A 134 16.58 -11.20 7.76
C ALA A 134 16.26 -12.25 8.84
N ASP A 135 15.14 -12.06 9.55
CA ASP A 135 14.68 -12.98 10.61
C ASP A 135 14.40 -14.38 10.02
N ARG A 136 13.77 -14.44 8.83
CA ARG A 136 13.52 -15.71 8.12
C ARG A 136 14.82 -16.39 7.69
N ARG A 137 15.83 -15.64 7.24
CA ARG A 137 17.15 -16.20 6.87
C ARG A 137 17.85 -16.78 8.10
N LEU A 138 17.80 -16.10 9.25
CA LEU A 138 18.41 -16.57 10.50
C LEU A 138 17.73 -17.84 11.01
N ALA A 139 16.40 -17.91 10.96
CA ALA A 139 15.64 -19.09 11.38
C ALA A 139 15.87 -20.34 10.50
N LEU A 140 16.37 -20.15 9.27
CA LEU A 140 16.66 -21.23 8.32
C LEU A 140 18.15 -21.62 8.28
N GLN A 141 19.00 -20.99 9.09
CA GLN A 141 20.40 -21.44 9.23
C GLN A 141 20.44 -22.72 10.07
N PRO A 142 21.12 -23.79 9.59
CA PRO A 142 21.30 -24.99 10.41
C PRO A 142 22.04 -24.61 11.68
N GLN A 143 21.51 -25.00 12.84
CA GLN A 143 22.22 -24.87 14.11
C GLN A 143 23.47 -25.75 14.01
N CYS A 144 24.64 -25.14 13.82
CA CYS A 144 25.90 -25.83 14.07
C CYS A 144 25.95 -26.14 15.58
N LEU A 145 25.53 -27.35 15.94
CA LEU A 145 25.83 -27.93 17.25
C LEU A 145 27.35 -28.16 17.33
N PRO A 146 27.99 -27.83 18.46
CA PRO A 146 29.43 -28.02 18.68
C PRO A 146 29.83 -29.49 18.70
#